data_AF-A0A8B8BYJ2-F1
#
_entry.id   AF-A0A8B8BYJ2-F1
#
_cell.length_a   1.000
_cell.length_b   1.000
_cell.length_c   1.000
_cell.angle_alpha   90.00
_cell.angle_beta   90.00
_cell.angle_gamma   90.00
#
_symmetry.space_group_name_H-M   'P 1'
#
loop_
_entity.id
_entity.type
_entity.pdbx_description
1 polymer ?
#
loop_
_entity_poly.entity_id
_entity_poly.type
_entity_poly.pdbx_seq_one_letter_code
_entity_poly.pdbx_strand_id
1 'polypeptide(L)'
;MNDFEFEIVPVDDITEIKQYGHPKYKLVFILDDVIGLFGVEYDKITNLERYKESIINALGERSKILFTCRKALYNEAANLKSFVLDKKYLADLEDNNNQLNAEDRKHILNNHCKPHDISLKPDELLNVSSTVGCMMYPLLCKLFCSKSEYQSLGKDFFENPYVCIRNQMDYLQVHKKIQYASLIICMLYKNEITVTMMARKDPRFMEIREKVFENCRVSGRNSEIKSSLDHMINTFTILTDKGYSLIHDSVYEVLAFHYGNQHQEDMLEYMSSSFVAKKFSTSDTSEYPGDLHIKIHGEHYSAYAKRLVRDLKDLELYDVFMNKKLKIKCICSAFIEELKKNVINWVISYGHSHILQFLFDQVTKHGESIWRVLDWEVEEGSESCYINNLTEQLQV
;
A
#
# COMPACT_ATOMS: atom_id res chain seq x y z
N MET A 1 -30.03 -8.79 27.31
CA MET A 1 -28.78 -8.96 26.56
C MET A 1 -27.99 -10.03 27.28
N ASN A 2 -27.55 -11.08 26.59
CA ASN A 2 -26.71 -12.12 27.21
C ASN A 2 -25.43 -11.46 27.72
N ASP A 3 -25.07 -11.69 28.98
CA ASP A 3 -23.91 -11.10 29.66
C ASP A 3 -22.55 -11.46 29.03
N PHE A 4 -22.52 -12.19 27.91
CA PHE A 4 -21.30 -12.71 27.28
C PHE A 4 -21.01 -12.16 25.89
N GLU A 5 -21.95 -11.43 25.28
CA GLU A 5 -21.81 -11.03 23.88
C GLU A 5 -21.19 -9.64 23.76
N PHE A 6 -20.11 -9.54 22.99
CA PHE A 6 -19.50 -8.27 22.64
C PHE A 6 -20.22 -7.66 21.44
N GLU A 7 -20.49 -6.36 21.47
CA GLU A 7 -20.93 -5.61 20.30
C GLU A 7 -19.71 -5.12 19.52
N ILE A 8 -19.69 -5.39 18.21
CA ILE A 8 -18.58 -5.00 17.32
C ILE A 8 -18.84 -3.60 16.81
N VAL A 9 -17.87 -2.71 17.02
CA VAL A 9 -17.92 -1.31 16.61
C VAL A 9 -16.74 -1.03 15.68
N PRO A 10 -16.90 -1.15 14.35
CA PRO A 10 -15.88 -0.66 13.43
C PRO A 10 -15.78 0.86 13.56
N VAL A 11 -14.56 1.37 13.63
CA VAL A 11 -14.28 2.80 13.75
C VAL A 11 -13.30 3.24 12.68
N ASP A 12 -13.48 4.46 12.17
CA ASP A 12 -12.61 5.04 11.15
C ASP A 12 -11.43 5.80 11.75
N ASP A 13 -11.63 6.41 12.92
CA ASP A 13 -10.64 7.21 13.61
C ASP A 13 -10.62 6.91 15.11
N ILE A 14 -9.44 7.06 15.70
CA ILE A 14 -9.23 6.76 17.12
C ILE A 14 -10.09 7.61 18.07
N THR A 15 -10.50 8.80 17.63
CA THR A 15 -11.37 9.68 18.42
C THR A 15 -12.79 9.12 18.58
N GLU A 16 -13.25 8.26 17.68
CA GLU A 16 -14.57 7.62 17.77
C GLU A 16 -14.67 6.65 18.94
N ILE A 17 -13.55 6.03 19.33
CA ILE A 17 -13.49 5.16 20.52
C ILE A 17 -13.89 5.93 21.78
N LYS A 18 -13.55 7.22 21.86
CA LYS A 18 -13.98 8.08 22.98
C LYS A 18 -15.46 8.41 22.93
N GLN A 19 -16.01 8.56 21.73
CA GLN A 19 -17.39 8.98 21.52
C GLN A 19 -18.35 7.83 21.80
N TYR A 20 -18.01 6.63 21.33
CA TYR A 20 -18.85 5.43 21.45
C TYR A 20 -18.50 4.57 22.67
N GLY A 21 -17.30 4.74 23.23
CA GLY A 21 -16.83 4.05 24.43
C GLY A 21 -17.75 4.30 25.61
N HIS A 22 -18.27 3.22 26.21
CA HIS A 22 -19.15 3.34 27.36
C HIS A 22 -18.91 2.22 28.39
N PRO A 23 -18.63 2.54 29.66
CA PRO A 23 -18.20 1.56 30.68
C PRO A 23 -19.21 0.42 30.95
N LYS A 24 -20.49 0.63 30.61
CA LYS A 24 -21.55 -0.37 30.85
C LYS A 24 -21.60 -1.46 29.78
N TYR A 25 -21.15 -1.18 28.56
CA TYR A 25 -21.26 -2.10 27.43
C TYR A 25 -19.97 -2.89 27.23
N LYS A 26 -20.09 -4.08 26.67
CA LYS A 26 -18.95 -4.91 26.23
C LYS A 26 -18.75 -4.64 24.75
N LEU A 27 -17.85 -3.72 24.42
CA LEU A 27 -17.60 -3.32 23.04
C LEU A 27 -16.28 -3.92 22.54
N VAL A 28 -16.21 -4.26 21.25
CA VAL A 28 -14.96 -4.53 20.54
C VAL A 28 -14.83 -3.48 19.45
N PHE A 29 -13.90 -2.55 19.65
CA PHE A 29 -13.55 -1.56 18.62
C PHE A 29 -12.61 -2.20 17.60
N ILE A 30 -12.90 -2.05 16.32
CA ILE A 30 -12.01 -2.50 15.24
C ILE A 30 -11.52 -1.27 14.49
N LEU A 31 -10.21 -1.05 14.52
CA LEU A 31 -9.56 -0.02 13.73
C LEU A 31 -8.70 -0.71 12.66
N ASP A 32 -9.07 -0.49 11.41
CA ASP A 32 -8.48 -1.16 10.27
C ASP A 32 -7.20 -0.44 9.80
N ASP A 33 -6.19 -1.22 9.43
CA ASP A 33 -4.94 -0.77 8.80
C ASP A 33 -4.19 0.37 9.55
N VAL A 34 -3.86 0.10 10.80
CA VAL A 34 -3.28 1.09 11.71
C VAL A 34 -1.81 1.46 11.42
N ILE A 35 -1.14 0.72 10.53
CA ILE A 35 0.25 0.96 10.18
C ILE A 35 0.36 1.68 8.83
N GLY A 36 -0.48 1.35 7.85
CA GLY A 36 -0.43 1.96 6.52
C GLY A 36 -0.52 0.93 5.41
N LEU A 37 -0.68 1.41 4.17
CA LEU A 37 -0.95 0.55 3.02
C LEU A 37 0.32 0.00 2.36
N PHE A 38 1.23 0.90 1.97
CA PHE A 38 2.45 0.55 1.22
C PHE A 38 3.72 0.65 2.06
N GLY A 39 3.68 1.38 3.16
CA GLY A 39 4.79 1.62 4.07
C GLY A 39 4.28 2.00 5.45
N VAL A 40 5.20 2.12 6.40
CA VAL A 40 4.88 2.54 7.77
C VAL A 40 4.53 4.03 7.78
N GLU A 41 3.25 4.34 7.98
CA GLU A 41 2.74 5.70 8.16
C GLU A 41 2.93 6.11 9.62
N TYR A 42 4.11 6.66 9.93
CA TYR A 42 4.51 7.02 11.29
C TYR A 42 3.53 7.94 12.02
N ASP A 43 2.82 8.80 11.29
CA ASP A 43 1.81 9.68 11.86
C ASP A 43 0.63 8.90 12.44
N LYS A 44 0.20 7.79 11.83
CA LYS A 44 -0.86 6.92 12.38
C LYS A 44 -0.42 6.32 13.71
N ILE A 45 0.79 5.74 13.76
CA ILE A 45 1.33 5.13 14.98
C ILE A 45 1.53 6.20 16.07
N THR A 46 2.11 7.35 15.72
CA THR A 46 2.33 8.46 16.65
C THR A 46 1.01 9.00 17.21
N ASN A 47 -0.03 9.07 16.36
CA ASN A 47 -1.36 9.47 16.79
C ASN A 47 -1.96 8.45 17.77
N LEU A 48 -1.81 7.15 17.51
CA LEU A 48 -2.24 6.10 18.44
C LEU A 48 -1.53 6.20 19.79
N GLU A 49 -0.21 6.39 19.80
CA GLU A 49 0.57 6.60 21.03
C GLU A 49 0.08 7.83 21.81
N ARG A 50 -0.19 8.94 21.12
CA ARG A 50 -0.73 10.15 21.73
C ARG A 50 -2.07 9.89 22.44
N TYR A 51 -2.91 9.02 21.88
CA TYR A 51 -4.20 8.68 22.45
C TYR A 51 -4.20 7.46 23.36
N LYS A 52 -3.05 6.83 23.62
CA LYS A 52 -2.95 5.58 24.40
C LYS A 52 -3.72 5.59 25.72
N GLU A 53 -3.45 6.55 26.60
CA GLU A 53 -4.13 6.64 27.91
C GLU A 53 -5.63 6.85 27.76
N SER A 54 -6.00 7.71 26.81
CA SER A 54 -7.38 7.98 26.48
C SER A 54 -8.14 6.74 25.99
N ILE A 55 -7.50 5.92 25.14
CA ILE A 55 -8.07 4.67 24.63
C ILE A 55 -8.26 3.71 25.80
N ILE A 56 -7.23 3.49 26.61
CA ILE A 56 -7.28 2.59 27.78
C ILE A 56 -8.42 3.00 28.72
N ASN A 57 -8.58 4.30 28.99
CA ASN A 57 -9.65 4.82 29.82
C ASN A 57 -11.04 4.61 29.19
N ALA A 58 -11.18 4.79 27.87
CA ALA A 58 -12.44 4.58 27.17
C ALA A 58 -12.86 3.10 27.09
N LEU A 59 -11.89 2.20 26.97
CA LEU A 59 -12.14 0.75 26.95
C LEU A 59 -12.59 0.24 28.34
N GLY A 60 -12.00 0.77 29.41
CA GLY A 60 -12.23 0.30 30.78
C GLY A 60 -11.88 -1.18 30.94
N GLU A 61 -12.53 -1.86 31.89
CA GLU A 61 -12.27 -3.29 32.17
C GLU A 61 -13.01 -4.25 31.23
N ARG A 62 -14.02 -3.76 30.51
CA ARG A 62 -14.99 -4.60 29.79
C ARG A 62 -14.81 -4.62 28.29
N SER A 63 -14.36 -3.51 27.70
CA SER A 63 -14.25 -3.39 26.24
C SER A 63 -12.85 -3.75 25.76
N LYS A 64 -12.74 -4.07 24.48
CA LYS A 64 -11.49 -4.43 23.81
C LYS A 64 -11.32 -3.61 22.54
N ILE A 65 -10.09 -3.57 22.06
CA ILE A 65 -9.74 -3.01 20.77
C ILE A 65 -8.98 -4.06 19.97
N LEU A 66 -9.29 -4.12 18.68
CA LEU A 66 -8.60 -4.94 17.69
C LEU A 66 -8.01 -4.00 16.65
N PHE A 67 -6.71 -4.14 16.43
CA PHE A 67 -6.00 -3.48 15.35
C PHE A 67 -5.70 -4.49 14.25
N THR A 68 -5.93 -4.11 13.00
CA THR A 68 -5.49 -4.91 11.85
C THR A 68 -4.30 -4.22 11.19
N CYS A 69 -3.39 -5.01 10.61
CA CYS A 69 -2.29 -4.50 9.80
C CYS A 69 -1.76 -5.61 8.89
N ARG A 70 -0.96 -5.22 7.90
CA ARG A 70 -0.26 -6.18 7.01
C ARG A 70 0.99 -6.70 7.70
N LYS A 71 1.23 -8.02 7.62
CA LYS A 71 2.40 -8.70 8.20
C LYS A 71 3.73 -8.07 7.80
N ALA A 72 3.90 -7.74 6.52
CA ALA A 72 5.12 -7.10 6.02
C ALA A 72 5.39 -5.75 6.70
N LEU A 73 4.35 -4.96 6.96
CA LEU A 73 4.47 -3.65 7.59
C LEU A 73 4.58 -3.75 9.11
N TYR A 74 3.92 -4.74 9.73
CA TYR A 74 4.20 -5.09 11.12
C TYR A 74 5.67 -5.42 11.31
N ASN A 75 6.25 -6.26 10.45
CA ASN A 75 7.67 -6.65 10.55
C ASN A 75 8.61 -5.44 10.38
N GLU A 76 8.30 -4.52 9.46
CA GLU A 76 9.05 -3.27 9.31
C GLU A 76 8.93 -2.36 10.54
N ALA A 77 7.73 -2.27 11.11
CA ALA A 77 7.45 -1.45 12.28
C ALA A 77 7.85 -2.11 13.60
N ALA A 78 8.16 -3.42 13.65
CA ALA A 78 8.27 -4.21 14.88
C ALA A 78 9.36 -3.71 15.85
N ASN A 79 10.33 -2.94 15.35
CA ASN A 79 11.38 -2.32 16.16
C ASN A 79 10.91 -1.02 16.85
N LEU A 80 9.77 -0.47 16.44
CA LEU A 80 9.16 0.68 17.10
C LEU A 80 8.59 0.23 18.45
N LYS A 81 8.97 0.97 19.51
CA LYS A 81 8.44 0.75 20.86
C LYS A 81 7.02 1.33 20.97
N SER A 82 6.04 0.66 20.37
CA SER A 82 4.63 1.04 20.38
C SER A 82 3.74 0.01 21.09
N PHE A 83 2.69 0.45 21.79
CA PHE A 83 1.73 -0.47 22.42
C PHE A 83 0.88 -1.22 21.40
N VAL A 84 0.73 -0.66 20.20
CA VAL A 84 -0.02 -1.25 19.08
C VAL A 84 0.69 -2.49 18.52
N LEU A 85 2.01 -2.59 18.75
CA LEU A 85 2.86 -3.63 18.20
C LEU A 85 3.20 -4.74 19.21
N ASP A 86 2.52 -4.79 20.35
CA ASP A 86 2.78 -5.76 21.41
C ASP A 86 2.58 -7.20 20.93
N LYS A 87 3.69 -7.94 20.85
CA LYS A 87 3.76 -9.35 20.42
C LYS A 87 2.88 -10.28 21.25
N LYS A 88 2.56 -9.91 22.50
CA LYS A 88 1.71 -10.73 23.39
C LYS A 88 0.30 -10.93 22.83
N TYR A 89 -0.22 -9.96 22.09
CA TYR A 89 -1.59 -9.97 21.57
C TYR A 89 -1.64 -10.12 20.05
N LEU A 90 -0.51 -10.45 19.42
CA LEU A 90 -0.44 -10.65 17.98
C LEU A 90 -1.11 -11.97 17.59
N ALA A 91 -2.06 -11.89 16.65
CA ALA A 91 -2.63 -13.03 15.96
C ALA A 91 -2.23 -12.96 14.49
N ASP A 92 -1.40 -13.90 14.03
CA ASP A 92 -1.00 -14.00 12.63
C ASP A 92 -2.00 -14.90 11.89
N LEU A 93 -2.78 -14.32 10.99
CA LEU A 93 -3.78 -15.05 10.20
C LEU A 93 -3.16 -15.97 9.13
N GLU A 94 -1.85 -15.84 8.89
CA GLU A 94 -1.10 -16.72 7.99
C GLU A 94 -0.31 -17.80 8.73
N ASP A 95 -0.41 -17.87 10.07
CA ASP A 95 0.23 -18.95 10.82
C ASP A 95 -0.46 -20.30 10.57
N ASN A 96 0.22 -21.38 10.93
CA ASN A 96 -0.29 -22.73 10.71
C ASN A 96 -1.61 -23.03 11.44
N ASN A 97 -1.95 -22.27 12.48
CA ASN A 97 -3.13 -22.49 13.30
C ASN A 97 -4.35 -21.71 12.79
N ASN A 98 -4.13 -20.56 12.17
CA ASN A 98 -5.16 -19.61 11.75
C ASN A 98 -5.37 -19.56 10.23
N GLN A 99 -4.42 -20.07 9.43
CA GLN A 99 -4.57 -20.09 7.98
C GLN A 99 -5.81 -20.87 7.53
N LEU A 100 -6.47 -20.38 6.48
CA LEU A 100 -7.64 -21.02 5.90
C LEU A 100 -7.31 -22.44 5.42
N ASN A 101 -7.95 -23.43 6.01
CA ASN A 101 -7.83 -24.82 5.57
C ASN A 101 -8.73 -25.09 4.33
N ALA A 102 -8.66 -26.31 3.79
CA ALA A 102 -9.42 -26.69 2.60
C ALA A 102 -10.95 -26.57 2.78
N GLU A 103 -11.46 -26.93 3.95
CA GLU A 103 -12.90 -26.85 4.25
C GLU A 103 -13.35 -25.40 4.41
N ASP A 104 -12.55 -24.55 5.07
CA ASP A 104 -12.86 -23.11 5.18
C ASP A 104 -12.94 -22.47 3.79
N ARG A 105 -11.95 -22.74 2.94
CA ARG A 105 -11.90 -22.23 1.55
C ARG A 105 -13.13 -22.69 0.76
N LYS A 106 -13.45 -23.98 0.81
CA LYS A 106 -14.64 -24.54 0.17
C LYS A 106 -15.92 -23.88 0.67
N HIS A 107 -16.03 -23.64 1.98
CA HIS A 107 -17.19 -22.99 2.57
C HIS A 107 -17.33 -21.53 2.10
N ILE A 108 -16.22 -20.77 2.09
CA ILE A 108 -16.18 -19.39 1.60
C ILE A 108 -16.61 -19.32 0.13
N LEU A 109 -16.01 -20.14 -0.74
CA LEU A 109 -16.34 -20.17 -2.17
C LEU A 109 -17.83 -20.49 -2.38
N ASN A 110 -18.34 -21.53 -1.72
CA ASN A 110 -19.75 -21.91 -1.80
C ASN A 110 -20.69 -20.78 -1.38
N ASN A 111 -20.33 -20.02 -0.34
CA ASN A 111 -21.16 -18.90 0.13
C ASN A 111 -21.19 -17.73 -0.86
N HIS A 112 -20.13 -17.54 -1.66
CA HIS A 112 -20.16 -16.59 -2.77
C HIS A 112 -20.88 -17.13 -4.01
N CYS A 113 -20.83 -18.44 -4.29
CA CYS A 113 -21.51 -19.04 -5.46
C CYS A 113 -23.03 -19.13 -5.30
N LYS A 114 -23.52 -19.45 -4.09
CA LYS A 114 -24.95 -19.70 -3.81
C LYS A 114 -25.88 -18.56 -4.26
N PRO A 115 -25.61 -17.27 -3.96
CA PRO A 115 -26.48 -16.17 -4.38
C PRO A 115 -26.57 -15.98 -5.90
N HIS A 116 -25.65 -16.58 -6.67
CA HIS A 116 -25.55 -16.43 -8.11
C HIS A 116 -25.96 -17.70 -8.88
N ASP A 117 -26.51 -18.71 -8.20
CA ASP A 117 -26.88 -20.01 -8.77
C ASP A 117 -25.74 -20.68 -9.57
N ILE A 118 -24.49 -20.44 -9.17
CA ILE A 118 -23.31 -21.01 -9.82
C ILE A 118 -23.10 -22.43 -9.33
N SER A 119 -23.16 -23.40 -10.23
CA SER A 119 -22.80 -24.79 -9.95
C SER A 119 -21.32 -25.02 -10.20
N LEU A 120 -20.54 -25.16 -9.14
CA LEU A 120 -19.11 -25.48 -9.23
C LEU A 120 -18.92 -26.91 -9.77
N LYS A 121 -17.91 -27.10 -10.60
CA LYS A 121 -17.51 -28.45 -11.03
C LYS A 121 -16.60 -29.11 -9.98
N PRO A 122 -16.58 -30.46 -9.86
CA PRO A 122 -15.77 -31.18 -8.88
C PRO A 122 -14.26 -30.90 -8.94
N ASP A 123 -13.75 -30.53 -10.10
CA ASP A 123 -12.36 -30.19 -10.42
C ASP A 123 -11.98 -28.73 -10.10
N GLU A 124 -12.96 -27.83 -9.92
CA GLU A 124 -12.75 -26.45 -9.46
C GLU A 124 -12.58 -26.37 -7.92
N LEU A 125 -12.94 -27.44 -7.20
CA LEU A 125 -12.91 -27.56 -5.73
C LEU A 125 -11.54 -27.93 -5.16
N LEU A 126 -10.52 -28.08 -6.00
CA LEU A 126 -9.24 -28.63 -5.57
C LEU A 126 -8.47 -27.70 -4.64
N ASN A 127 -7.77 -28.33 -3.69
CA ASN A 127 -6.73 -27.78 -2.83
C ASN A 127 -5.69 -26.97 -3.63
N VAL A 128 -6.05 -25.76 -4.04
CA VAL A 128 -5.10 -24.87 -4.69
C VAL A 128 -4.12 -24.43 -3.62
N SER A 129 -2.94 -25.03 -3.64
CA SER A 129 -1.75 -24.48 -3.01
C SER A 129 -1.43 -23.18 -3.73
N SER A 130 -2.18 -22.11 -3.44
CA SER A 130 -1.87 -20.80 -4.00
C SER A 130 -0.57 -20.35 -3.37
N THR A 131 0.46 -20.21 -4.20
CA THR A 131 1.67 -19.46 -3.87
C THR A 131 1.35 -17.97 -3.66
N VAL A 132 0.17 -17.52 -4.10
CA VAL A 132 -0.39 -16.21 -3.80
C VAL A 132 -1.03 -16.24 -2.40
N GLY A 133 -0.59 -15.33 -1.53
CA GLY A 133 -0.95 -15.27 -0.11
C GLY A 133 -2.41 -15.61 0.17
N CYS A 134 -2.62 -16.53 1.12
CA CYS A 134 -3.92 -17.10 1.50
C CYS A 134 -5.00 -16.05 1.82
N MET A 135 -4.58 -14.82 2.16
CA MET A 135 -5.44 -13.70 2.56
C MET A 135 -6.31 -13.14 1.43
N MET A 136 -5.93 -13.30 0.15
CA MET A 136 -6.77 -12.84 -0.97
C MET A 136 -7.95 -13.77 -1.27
N TYR A 137 -8.00 -14.98 -0.69
CA TYR A 137 -8.94 -16.01 -1.11
C TYR A 137 -10.42 -15.57 -1.07
N PRO A 138 -10.92 -14.90 0.00
CA PRO A 138 -12.30 -14.40 0.01
C PRO A 138 -12.59 -13.41 -1.11
N LEU A 139 -11.66 -12.50 -1.41
CA LEU A 139 -11.78 -11.59 -2.54
C LEU A 139 -11.81 -12.35 -3.86
N LEU A 140 -10.92 -13.33 -4.04
CA LEU A 140 -10.89 -14.14 -5.25
C LEU A 140 -12.21 -14.88 -5.45
N CYS A 141 -12.80 -15.45 -4.40
CA CYS A 141 -14.15 -16.05 -4.49
C CYS A 141 -15.20 -15.03 -4.96
N LYS A 142 -15.20 -13.82 -4.38
CA LYS A 142 -16.10 -12.73 -4.79
C LYS A 142 -15.90 -12.35 -6.25
N LEU A 143 -14.66 -12.17 -6.69
CA LEU A 143 -14.33 -11.83 -8.07
C LEU A 143 -14.73 -12.94 -9.03
N PHE A 144 -14.35 -14.19 -8.75
CA PHE A 144 -14.74 -15.37 -9.51
C PHE A 144 -16.25 -15.42 -9.74
N CYS A 145 -17.04 -15.18 -8.69
CA CYS A 145 -18.51 -15.20 -8.81
C CYS A 145 -19.08 -13.98 -9.55
N SER A 146 -18.34 -12.88 -9.67
CA SER A 146 -18.83 -11.64 -10.27
C SER A 146 -18.89 -11.64 -11.81
N LYS A 147 -18.10 -12.49 -12.48
CA LYS A 147 -17.98 -12.52 -13.95
C LYS A 147 -17.77 -13.92 -14.51
N SER A 148 -18.46 -14.24 -15.60
CA SER A 148 -18.32 -15.51 -16.33
C SER A 148 -16.91 -15.74 -16.88
N GLU A 149 -16.20 -14.67 -17.22
CA GLU A 149 -14.83 -14.74 -17.75
C GLU A 149 -13.87 -15.29 -16.69
N TYR A 150 -14.02 -14.89 -15.43
CA TYR A 150 -13.22 -15.47 -14.34
C TYR A 150 -13.59 -16.92 -14.06
N GLN A 151 -14.89 -17.25 -14.14
CA GLN A 151 -15.38 -18.62 -14.00
C GLN A 151 -14.79 -19.54 -15.06
N SER A 152 -14.70 -19.06 -16.31
CA SER A 152 -14.14 -19.83 -17.42
C SER A 152 -12.67 -20.20 -17.26
N LEU A 153 -11.92 -19.46 -16.42
CA LEU A 153 -10.52 -19.76 -16.08
C LEU A 153 -10.40 -20.83 -14.99
N GLY A 154 -11.48 -21.14 -14.26
CA GLY A 154 -11.50 -22.18 -13.23
C GLY A 154 -10.36 -22.04 -12.22
N LYS A 155 -9.55 -23.09 -12.11
CA LYS A 155 -8.42 -23.18 -11.17
C LYS A 155 -7.32 -22.15 -11.44
N ASP A 156 -7.07 -21.81 -12.70
CA ASP A 156 -5.99 -20.89 -13.09
C ASP A 156 -6.20 -19.49 -12.50
N PHE A 157 -7.47 -19.09 -12.28
CA PHE A 157 -7.81 -17.83 -11.63
C PHE A 157 -7.27 -17.75 -10.19
N PHE A 158 -7.35 -18.85 -9.45
CA PHE A 158 -6.89 -18.90 -8.06
C PHE A 158 -5.38 -19.14 -7.96
N GLU A 159 -4.77 -19.79 -8.96
CA GLU A 159 -3.32 -20.01 -9.01
C GLU A 159 -2.56 -18.76 -9.44
N ASN A 160 -3.10 -17.99 -10.38
CA ASN A 160 -2.42 -16.83 -10.97
C ASN A 160 -3.31 -15.56 -11.00
N PRO A 161 -3.88 -15.14 -9.85
CA PRO A 161 -4.86 -14.06 -9.79
C PRO A 161 -4.36 -12.73 -10.36
N TYR A 162 -3.08 -12.39 -10.15
CA TYR A 162 -2.49 -11.16 -10.69
C TYR A 162 -2.50 -11.12 -12.21
N VAL A 163 -2.19 -12.24 -12.87
CA VAL A 163 -2.23 -12.37 -14.33
C VAL A 163 -3.66 -12.19 -14.83
N CYS A 164 -4.62 -12.81 -14.16
CA CYS A 164 -6.03 -12.71 -14.52
C CYS A 164 -6.57 -11.28 -14.38
N ILE A 165 -6.26 -10.60 -13.27
CA ILE A 165 -6.66 -9.19 -13.06
C ILE A 165 -5.97 -8.30 -14.10
N ARG A 166 -4.69 -8.52 -14.40
CA ARG A 166 -3.96 -7.73 -15.41
C ARG A 166 -4.59 -7.86 -16.79
N ASN A 167 -4.92 -9.07 -17.22
CA ASN A 167 -5.59 -9.30 -18.51
C ASN A 167 -6.94 -8.56 -18.61
N GLN A 168 -7.63 -8.35 -17.48
CA GLN A 168 -8.83 -7.52 -17.44
C GLN A 168 -8.52 -6.03 -17.56
N MET A 169 -7.41 -5.56 -16.99
CA MET A 169 -6.93 -4.19 -17.20
C MET A 169 -6.60 -3.95 -18.68
N ASP A 170 -5.95 -4.90 -19.34
CA ASP A 170 -5.69 -4.86 -20.80
C ASP A 170 -7.01 -4.73 -21.58
N TYR A 171 -8.01 -5.57 -21.25
CA TYR A 171 -9.33 -5.50 -21.87
C TYR A 171 -10.01 -4.15 -21.66
N LEU A 172 -10.01 -3.62 -20.42
CA LEU A 172 -10.62 -2.33 -20.12
C LEU A 172 -9.91 -1.19 -20.86
N GLN A 173 -8.57 -1.20 -20.90
CA GLN A 173 -7.77 -0.18 -21.58
C GLN A 173 -8.08 -0.11 -23.09
N VAL A 174 -8.38 -1.25 -23.73
CA VAL A 174 -8.68 -1.29 -25.16
C VAL A 174 -10.17 -1.05 -25.45
N HIS A 175 -11.05 -1.75 -24.75
CA HIS A 175 -12.48 -1.86 -25.11
C HIS A 175 -13.42 -1.01 -24.26
N LYS A 176 -13.02 -0.64 -23.04
CA LYS A 176 -13.84 0.10 -22.06
C LYS A 176 -13.06 1.26 -21.47
N LYS A 177 -12.50 2.09 -22.33
CA LYS A 177 -11.51 3.12 -21.96
C LYS A 177 -11.97 4.08 -20.86
N ILE A 178 -13.25 4.47 -20.83
CA ILE A 178 -13.78 5.35 -19.77
C ILE A 178 -13.80 4.61 -18.42
N GLN A 179 -14.12 3.32 -18.40
CA GLN A 179 -14.06 2.51 -17.17
C GLN A 179 -12.61 2.38 -16.69
N TYR A 180 -11.68 2.08 -17.59
CA TYR A 180 -10.24 2.03 -17.27
C TYR A 180 -9.73 3.37 -16.71
N ALA A 181 -10.02 4.48 -17.40
CA ALA A 181 -9.68 5.82 -16.94
C ALA A 181 -10.29 6.14 -15.57
N SER A 182 -11.53 5.71 -15.32
CA SER A 182 -12.20 5.92 -14.03
C SER A 182 -11.50 5.18 -12.89
N LEU A 183 -11.02 3.96 -13.13
CA LEU A 183 -10.22 3.22 -12.13
C LEU A 183 -8.91 3.94 -11.82
N ILE A 184 -8.20 4.43 -12.84
CA ILE A 184 -6.95 5.17 -12.65
C ILE A 184 -7.20 6.45 -11.85
N ILE A 185 -8.24 7.21 -12.19
CA ILE A 185 -8.60 8.42 -11.42
C ILE A 185 -8.89 8.04 -9.96
N CYS A 186 -9.61 6.95 -9.70
CA CYS A 186 -9.85 6.42 -8.35
C CYS A 186 -8.54 6.14 -7.58
N MET A 187 -7.58 5.49 -8.24
CA MET A 187 -6.26 5.16 -7.69
C MET A 187 -5.41 6.41 -7.41
N LEU A 188 -5.29 7.31 -8.38
CA LEU A 188 -4.49 8.54 -8.26
C LEU A 188 -5.10 9.53 -7.26
N TYR A 189 -6.42 9.48 -7.08
CA TYR A 189 -7.14 10.18 -6.02
C TYR A 189 -7.25 9.35 -4.73
N LYS A 190 -6.34 8.40 -4.51
CA LYS A 190 -6.14 7.69 -3.24
C LYS A 190 -7.41 7.05 -2.65
N ASN A 191 -8.32 6.54 -3.49
CA ASN A 191 -9.58 5.93 -3.06
C ASN A 191 -10.54 6.88 -2.30
N GLU A 192 -10.43 8.21 -2.49
CA GLU A 192 -11.20 9.24 -1.79
C GLU A 192 -12.13 10.04 -2.73
N ILE A 193 -12.61 9.42 -3.82
CA ILE A 193 -13.45 10.15 -4.79
C ILE A 193 -14.89 10.23 -4.31
N THR A 194 -15.41 11.44 -4.09
CA THR A 194 -16.83 11.65 -3.78
C THR A 194 -17.64 12.15 -4.97
N VAL A 195 -18.95 11.86 -4.95
CA VAL A 195 -19.91 12.42 -5.94
C VAL A 195 -19.94 13.94 -5.89
N THR A 196 -19.80 14.54 -4.70
CA THR A 196 -19.80 15.99 -4.52
C THR A 196 -18.61 16.64 -5.20
N MET A 197 -17.43 16.05 -5.11
CA MET A 197 -16.22 16.54 -5.77
C MET A 197 -16.35 16.52 -7.29
N MET A 198 -16.92 15.45 -7.84
CA MET A 198 -17.22 15.36 -9.26
C MET A 198 -18.20 16.45 -9.71
N ALA A 199 -19.26 16.69 -8.93
CA ALA A 199 -20.29 17.68 -9.25
C ALA A 199 -19.77 19.13 -9.17
N ARG A 200 -18.93 19.42 -8.16
CA ARG A 200 -18.34 20.75 -7.94
C ARG A 200 -17.11 21.01 -8.80
N LYS A 201 -16.62 20.01 -9.53
CA LYS A 201 -15.38 20.09 -10.32
C LYS A 201 -14.22 20.53 -9.44
N ASP A 202 -13.99 19.79 -8.36
CA ASP A 202 -12.84 20.00 -7.48
C ASP A 202 -11.54 20.19 -8.31
N PRO A 203 -10.72 21.24 -8.07
CA PRO A 203 -9.60 21.57 -8.94
C PRO A 203 -8.61 20.41 -9.11
N ARG A 204 -8.26 19.74 -8.01
CA ARG A 204 -7.32 18.61 -8.02
C ARG A 204 -7.91 17.40 -8.75
N PHE A 205 -9.20 17.13 -8.54
CA PHE A 205 -9.89 16.08 -9.29
C PHE A 205 -9.89 16.36 -10.79
N MET A 206 -10.14 17.61 -11.19
CA MET A 206 -10.17 17.99 -12.60
C MET A 206 -8.79 17.90 -13.25
N GLU A 207 -7.73 18.30 -12.55
CA GLU A 207 -6.34 18.16 -12.98
C GLU A 207 -6.00 16.68 -13.27
N ILE A 208 -6.20 15.80 -12.30
CA ILE A 208 -5.98 14.35 -12.46
C ILE A 208 -6.85 13.79 -13.59
N ARG A 209 -8.11 14.20 -13.67
CA ARG A 209 -9.03 13.74 -14.71
C ARG A 209 -8.52 14.10 -16.10
N GLU A 210 -8.15 15.36 -16.35
CA GLU A 210 -7.68 15.78 -17.67
C GLU A 210 -6.41 15.03 -18.08
N LYS A 211 -5.46 14.89 -17.15
CA LYS A 211 -4.23 14.12 -17.36
C LYS A 211 -4.51 12.66 -17.73
N VAL A 212 -5.37 12.00 -16.97
CA VAL A 212 -5.74 10.59 -17.23
C VAL A 212 -6.53 10.46 -18.53
N PHE A 213 -7.41 11.41 -18.84
CA PHE A 213 -8.20 11.38 -20.08
C PHE A 213 -7.32 11.52 -21.32
N GLU A 214 -6.33 12.42 -21.27
CA GLU A 214 -5.31 12.56 -22.29
C GLU A 214 -4.54 11.24 -22.47
N ASN A 215 -3.99 10.70 -21.38
CA ASN A 215 -3.21 9.46 -21.39
C ASN A 215 -4.01 8.25 -21.89
N CYS A 216 -5.28 8.15 -21.52
CA CYS A 216 -6.17 7.07 -21.96
C CYS A 216 -6.81 7.33 -23.33
N ARG A 217 -6.59 8.51 -23.94
CA ARG A 217 -7.19 8.95 -25.21
C ARG A 217 -8.72 8.85 -25.18
N VAL A 218 -9.33 9.41 -24.14
CA VAL A 218 -10.78 9.46 -23.94
C VAL A 218 -11.24 10.89 -23.71
N SER A 219 -12.53 11.13 -23.96
CA SER A 219 -13.23 12.33 -23.54
C SER A 219 -14.55 11.91 -22.90
N GLY A 220 -15.10 12.75 -22.02
CA GLY A 220 -16.33 12.43 -21.31
C GLY A 220 -16.63 13.42 -20.19
N ARG A 221 -17.84 13.31 -19.65
CA ARG A 221 -18.34 14.11 -18.53
C ARG A 221 -18.02 13.44 -17.19
N ASN A 222 -18.00 14.22 -16.10
CA ASN A 222 -17.84 13.68 -14.75
C ASN A 222 -18.94 12.68 -14.39
N SER A 223 -20.15 12.83 -14.95
CA SER A 223 -21.24 11.86 -14.80
C SER A 223 -20.90 10.49 -15.40
N GLU A 224 -20.08 10.43 -16.46
CA GLU A 224 -19.69 9.17 -17.10
C GLU A 224 -18.63 8.44 -16.27
N ILE A 225 -17.76 9.18 -15.56
CA ILE A 225 -16.85 8.60 -14.56
C ILE A 225 -17.68 7.96 -13.44
N LYS A 226 -18.65 8.70 -12.87
CA LYS A 226 -19.54 8.17 -11.84
C LYS A 226 -20.25 6.89 -12.32
N SER A 227 -20.92 6.94 -13.48
CA SER A 227 -21.61 5.77 -14.03
C SER A 227 -20.68 4.59 -14.29
N SER A 228 -19.42 4.86 -14.66
CA SER A 228 -18.42 3.80 -14.87
C SER A 228 -18.01 3.15 -13.56
N LEU A 229 -17.73 3.95 -12.52
CA LEU A 229 -17.43 3.42 -11.18
C LEU A 229 -18.62 2.61 -10.64
N ASP A 230 -19.84 3.14 -10.75
CA ASP A 230 -21.07 2.43 -10.36
C ASP A 230 -21.21 1.06 -11.05
N HIS A 231 -20.93 1.00 -12.35
CA HIS A 231 -20.99 -0.24 -13.11
C HIS A 231 -19.93 -1.27 -12.68
N MET A 232 -18.86 -0.83 -12.02
CA MET A 232 -17.78 -1.69 -11.53
C MET A 232 -17.88 -2.00 -10.04
N ILE A 233 -18.97 -1.61 -9.36
CA ILE A 233 -19.21 -1.94 -7.96
C ILE A 233 -19.25 -3.47 -7.80
N ASN A 234 -18.58 -3.97 -6.76
CA ASN A 234 -18.40 -5.39 -6.47
C ASN A 234 -17.51 -6.17 -7.45
N THR A 235 -16.95 -5.53 -8.48
CA THR A 235 -15.93 -6.13 -9.35
C THR A 235 -14.57 -5.46 -9.17
N PHE A 236 -14.48 -4.15 -9.34
CA PHE A 236 -13.21 -3.41 -9.18
C PHE A 236 -13.31 -2.27 -8.20
N THR A 237 -14.53 -1.84 -7.87
CA THR A 237 -14.77 -0.72 -6.97
C THR A 237 -15.76 -1.10 -5.86
N ILE A 238 -15.75 -0.30 -4.82
CA ILE A 238 -16.74 -0.27 -3.75
C ILE A 238 -17.17 1.18 -3.56
N LEU A 239 -18.43 1.37 -3.17
CA LEU A 239 -18.96 2.66 -2.72
C LEU A 239 -19.12 2.60 -1.20
N THR A 240 -18.37 3.45 -0.50
CA THR A 240 -18.46 3.66 0.95
C THR A 240 -19.11 5.02 1.24
N ASP A 241 -19.30 5.32 2.52
CA ASP A 241 -19.68 6.65 3.00
C ASP A 241 -18.64 7.73 2.63
N LYS A 242 -17.36 7.35 2.56
CA LYS A 242 -16.24 8.22 2.13
C LYS A 242 -16.16 8.41 0.61
N GLY A 243 -16.88 7.61 -0.18
CA GLY A 243 -16.92 7.72 -1.64
C GLY A 243 -16.53 6.43 -2.35
N TYR A 244 -16.00 6.55 -3.57
CA TYR A 244 -15.55 5.42 -4.36
C TYR A 244 -14.11 5.04 -4.01
N SER A 245 -13.88 3.75 -3.82
CA SER A 245 -12.57 3.15 -3.62
C SER A 245 -12.41 1.93 -4.52
N LEU A 246 -11.17 1.55 -4.82
CA LEU A 246 -10.90 0.22 -5.38
C LEU A 246 -11.28 -0.85 -4.36
N ILE A 247 -11.77 -1.99 -4.87
CA ILE A 247 -12.34 -3.06 -4.04
C ILE A 247 -11.32 -3.74 -3.12
N HIS A 248 -10.03 -3.70 -3.48
CA HIS A 248 -8.95 -4.32 -2.74
C HIS A 248 -7.57 -3.82 -3.18
N ASP A 249 -6.59 -3.89 -2.28
CA ASP A 249 -5.19 -3.52 -2.52
C ASP A 249 -4.59 -4.26 -3.71
N SER A 250 -4.89 -5.54 -3.89
CA SER A 250 -4.36 -6.31 -5.02
C SER A 250 -4.85 -5.80 -6.37
N VAL A 251 -6.10 -5.30 -6.44
CA VAL A 251 -6.61 -4.62 -7.64
C VAL A 251 -5.89 -3.29 -7.81
N TYR A 252 -5.68 -2.56 -6.71
CA TYR A 252 -4.90 -1.33 -6.70
C TYR A 252 -3.48 -1.55 -7.23
N GLU A 253 -2.75 -2.55 -6.73
CA GLU A 253 -1.37 -2.83 -7.13
C GLU A 253 -1.26 -3.26 -8.59
N VAL A 254 -2.16 -4.13 -9.07
CA VAL A 254 -2.16 -4.54 -10.48
C VAL A 254 -2.45 -3.34 -11.39
N LEU A 255 -3.42 -2.49 -11.03
CA LEU A 255 -3.73 -1.29 -11.78
C LEU A 255 -2.55 -0.31 -11.79
N ALA A 256 -1.91 -0.11 -10.63
CA ALA A 256 -0.77 0.77 -10.46
C ALA A 256 0.43 0.29 -11.30
N PHE A 257 0.71 -1.02 -11.28
CA PHE A 257 1.72 -1.63 -12.13
C PHE A 257 1.39 -1.47 -13.61
N HIS A 258 0.16 -1.78 -14.02
CA HIS A 258 -0.28 -1.72 -15.41
C HIS A 258 -0.21 -0.30 -15.99
N TYR A 259 -0.73 0.69 -15.27
CA TYR A 259 -0.70 2.10 -15.69
C TYR A 259 0.70 2.71 -15.54
N GLY A 260 1.37 2.44 -14.42
CA GLY A 260 2.65 3.04 -14.07
C GLY A 260 3.79 2.65 -15.00
N ASN A 261 3.76 1.45 -15.59
CA ASN A 261 4.74 1.08 -16.62
C ASN A 261 4.63 1.92 -17.91
N GLN A 262 3.50 2.58 -18.15
CA GLN A 262 3.27 3.45 -19.31
C GLN A 262 3.38 4.94 -18.96
N HIS A 263 3.02 5.32 -17.73
CA HIS A 263 2.90 6.71 -17.29
C HIS A 263 3.61 6.95 -15.95
N GLN A 264 4.93 6.78 -15.93
CA GLN A 264 5.74 6.82 -14.71
C GLN A 264 5.69 8.18 -14.00
N GLU A 265 5.70 9.28 -14.75
CA GLU A 265 5.69 10.62 -14.16
C GLU A 265 4.37 10.94 -13.45
N ASP A 266 3.24 10.47 -13.96
CA ASP A 266 1.94 10.59 -13.29
C ASP A 266 1.95 9.86 -11.94
N MET A 267 2.52 8.65 -11.93
CA MET A 267 2.68 7.89 -10.69
C MET A 267 3.61 8.60 -9.70
N LEU A 268 4.70 9.20 -10.20
CA LEU A 268 5.60 10.02 -9.38
C LEU A 268 4.94 11.33 -8.94
N GLU A 269 3.93 11.83 -9.63
CA GLU A 269 3.24 13.05 -9.23
C GLU A 269 2.21 12.77 -8.13
N TYR A 270 1.34 11.77 -8.29
CA TYR A 270 0.14 11.64 -7.46
C TYR A 270 0.21 10.58 -6.35
N MET A 271 1.04 9.54 -6.50
CA MET A 271 1.09 8.42 -5.55
C MET A 271 1.74 8.82 -4.22
N SER A 272 1.52 8.07 -3.14
CA SER A 272 2.17 8.32 -1.84
C SER A 272 3.69 8.10 -1.88
N SER A 273 4.42 8.71 -0.95
CA SER A 273 5.88 8.58 -0.84
C SER A 273 6.28 7.13 -0.55
N SER A 274 5.55 6.49 0.35
CA SER A 274 5.67 5.06 0.64
C SER A 274 5.50 4.18 -0.60
N PHE A 275 4.48 4.44 -1.43
CA PHE A 275 4.29 3.73 -2.70
C PHE A 275 5.50 3.93 -3.61
N VAL A 276 5.96 5.18 -3.80
CA VAL A 276 7.09 5.48 -4.69
C VAL A 276 8.39 4.82 -4.22
N ALA A 277 8.65 4.83 -2.91
CA ALA A 277 9.84 4.22 -2.32
C ALA A 277 9.84 2.68 -2.46
N LYS A 278 8.67 2.05 -2.33
CA LYS A 278 8.52 0.60 -2.27
C LYS A 278 8.29 -0.02 -3.64
N LYS A 279 7.40 0.54 -4.46
CA LYS A 279 6.93 -0.09 -5.71
C LYS A 279 7.76 0.27 -6.93
N PHE A 280 8.46 1.40 -6.98
CA PHE A 280 9.41 1.64 -8.07
C PHE A 280 10.70 0.85 -7.90
N SER A 281 11.21 0.25 -8.97
CA SER A 281 12.47 -0.50 -9.04
C SER A 281 13.35 0.02 -10.18
N THR A 282 14.65 -0.23 -10.12
CA THR A 282 15.59 0.11 -11.22
C THR A 282 16.16 -1.12 -11.90
N SER A 283 16.08 -2.27 -11.25
CA SER A 283 16.49 -3.56 -11.80
C SER A 283 15.32 -4.20 -12.56
N ASP A 284 15.66 -4.96 -13.60
CA ASP A 284 14.74 -5.86 -14.30
C ASP A 284 14.33 -7.07 -13.45
N THR A 285 14.86 -7.18 -12.23
CA THR A 285 14.66 -8.32 -11.33
C THR A 285 13.32 -8.23 -10.61
N SER A 286 12.21 -8.37 -11.33
CA SER A 286 11.07 -9.08 -10.72
C SER A 286 11.28 -10.56 -11.06
N GLU A 287 11.96 -11.28 -10.17
CA GLU A 287 12.12 -12.74 -10.33
C GLU A 287 10.75 -13.45 -10.22
N TYR A 288 9.76 -12.80 -9.60
CA TYR A 288 8.39 -13.27 -9.51
C TYR A 288 7.38 -12.33 -10.22
N PRO A 289 6.47 -12.87 -11.06
CA PRO A 289 5.39 -12.11 -11.69
C PRO A 289 4.45 -11.37 -10.72
N GLY A 290 4.46 -11.73 -9.44
CA GLY A 290 3.63 -11.15 -8.39
C GLY A 290 4.21 -9.91 -7.69
N ASP A 291 5.47 -9.54 -7.92
CA ASP A 291 6.11 -8.45 -7.18
C ASP A 291 5.60 -7.06 -7.63
N LEU A 292 4.96 -6.97 -8.80
CA LEU A 292 4.25 -5.79 -9.33
C LEU A 292 5.04 -4.47 -9.20
N HIS A 293 6.36 -4.52 -9.40
CA HIS A 293 7.24 -3.36 -9.36
C HIS A 293 7.22 -2.56 -10.67
N ILE A 294 7.21 -1.23 -10.57
CA ILE A 294 7.29 -0.32 -11.72
C ILE A 294 8.76 0.00 -11.97
N LYS A 295 9.31 -0.41 -13.13
CA LYS A 295 10.69 -0.11 -13.47
C LYS A 295 10.84 1.36 -13.84
N ILE A 296 11.55 2.17 -13.04
CA ILE A 296 11.87 3.55 -13.42
C ILE A 296 12.89 3.56 -14.56
N HIS A 297 12.54 4.20 -15.67
CA HIS A 297 13.46 4.38 -16.80
C HIS A 297 14.37 5.60 -16.60
N GLY A 298 15.56 5.56 -17.21
CA GLY A 298 16.59 6.58 -17.04
C GLY A 298 16.12 8.00 -17.42
N GLU A 299 15.25 8.12 -18.42
CA GLU A 299 14.62 9.39 -18.81
C GLU A 299 13.81 10.05 -17.68
N HIS A 300 13.27 9.25 -16.76
CA HIS A 300 12.43 9.73 -15.66
C HIS A 300 13.20 9.93 -14.35
N TYR A 301 14.52 9.73 -14.30
CA TYR A 301 15.31 9.95 -13.09
C TYR A 301 15.26 11.40 -12.59
N SER A 302 15.18 12.38 -13.49
CA SER A 302 15.00 13.78 -13.09
C SER A 302 13.64 14.02 -12.44
N ALA A 303 12.56 13.42 -12.97
CA ALA A 303 11.23 13.48 -12.36
C ALA A 303 11.23 12.80 -10.98
N TYR A 304 11.87 11.64 -10.85
CA TYR A 304 12.02 10.94 -9.57
C TYR A 304 12.77 11.79 -8.54
N ALA A 305 13.85 12.45 -8.93
CA ALA A 305 14.60 13.37 -8.07
C ALA A 305 13.76 14.56 -7.61
N LYS A 306 13.01 15.20 -8.52
CA LYS A 306 12.08 16.30 -8.18
C LYS A 306 11.02 15.83 -7.18
N ARG A 307 10.49 14.62 -7.38
CA ARG A 307 9.56 13.99 -6.46
C ARG A 307 10.16 13.83 -5.06
N LEU A 308 11.37 13.30 -4.92
CA LEU A 308 12.03 13.18 -3.61
C LEU A 308 12.23 14.55 -2.92
N VAL A 309 12.56 15.59 -3.67
CA VAL A 309 12.69 16.96 -3.11
C VAL A 309 11.34 17.51 -2.64
N ARG A 310 10.25 17.20 -3.34
CA ARG A 310 8.90 17.55 -2.90
C ARG A 310 8.56 16.85 -1.59
N ASP A 311 8.77 15.54 -1.53
CA ASP A 311 8.49 14.75 -0.33
C ASP A 311 9.30 15.23 0.88
N LEU A 312 10.55 15.65 0.65
CA LEU A 312 11.37 16.29 1.69
C LEU A 312 10.77 17.62 2.20
N LYS A 313 10.15 18.42 1.32
CA LYS A 313 9.47 19.68 1.70
C LYS A 313 8.18 19.42 2.46
N ASP A 314 7.52 18.31 2.16
CA ASP A 314 6.29 17.86 2.82
C ASP A 314 6.58 17.10 4.13
N LEU A 315 7.87 17.03 4.55
CA LEU A 315 8.35 16.38 5.77
C LEU A 315 8.20 14.85 5.78
N GLU A 316 8.10 14.22 4.61
CA GLU A 316 8.08 12.76 4.42
C GLU A 316 9.50 12.17 4.53
N LEU A 317 10.22 12.52 5.60
CA LEU A 317 11.66 12.30 5.74
C LEU A 317 12.03 10.82 5.67
N TYR A 318 11.22 9.96 6.29
CA TYR A 318 11.47 8.52 6.31
C TYR A 318 11.44 7.95 4.90
N ASP A 319 10.38 8.19 4.12
CA ASP A 319 10.26 7.63 2.77
C ASP A 319 11.34 8.17 1.82
N VAL A 320 11.83 9.40 2.04
CA VAL A 320 12.94 9.97 1.27
C VAL A 320 14.27 9.33 1.66
N PHE A 321 14.67 9.38 2.93
CA PHE A 321 15.99 8.92 3.36
C PHE A 321 16.11 7.39 3.34
N MET A 322 15.00 6.69 3.55
CA MET A 322 14.96 5.24 3.50
C MET A 322 14.84 4.68 2.08
N ASN A 323 14.76 5.57 1.09
CA ASN A 323 14.62 5.18 -0.30
C ASN A 323 15.91 4.52 -0.82
N LYS A 324 15.89 3.19 -0.97
CA LYS A 324 17.02 2.41 -1.48
C LYS A 324 17.51 2.86 -2.86
N LYS A 325 16.68 3.56 -3.65
CA LYS A 325 17.04 4.06 -4.99
C LYS A 325 18.00 5.25 -4.94
N LEU A 326 18.15 5.93 -3.80
CA LEU A 326 19.22 6.91 -3.59
C LEU A 326 20.62 6.30 -3.59
N LYS A 327 20.76 4.97 -3.44
CA LYS A 327 22.05 4.28 -3.61
C LYS A 327 22.51 4.25 -5.09
N ILE A 328 21.62 4.58 -6.02
CA ILE A 328 21.90 4.56 -7.45
C ILE A 328 22.48 5.91 -7.86
N LYS A 329 23.70 5.87 -8.40
CA LYS A 329 24.50 7.07 -8.70
C LYS A 329 23.73 8.10 -9.53
N CYS A 330 23.03 7.69 -10.59
CA CYS A 330 22.31 8.62 -11.46
C CYS A 330 21.13 9.31 -10.74
N ILE A 331 20.36 8.57 -9.93
CA ILE A 331 19.25 9.13 -9.16
C ILE A 331 19.78 10.04 -8.05
N CYS A 332 20.85 9.62 -7.36
CA CYS A 332 21.50 10.41 -6.31
C CYS A 332 22.04 11.74 -6.87
N SER A 333 22.75 11.70 -8.00
CA SER A 333 23.24 12.91 -8.67
C SER A 333 22.09 13.85 -9.04
N ALA A 334 21.02 13.33 -9.66
CA ALA A 334 19.85 14.13 -10.02
C ALA A 334 19.17 14.74 -8.78
N PHE A 335 19.07 13.97 -7.69
CA PHE A 335 18.52 14.46 -6.42
C PHE A 335 19.35 15.59 -5.82
N ILE A 336 20.68 15.45 -5.79
CA ILE A 336 21.60 16.50 -5.33
C ILE A 336 21.49 17.76 -6.19
N GLU A 337 21.37 17.61 -7.51
CA GLU A 337 21.19 18.75 -8.42
C GLU A 337 19.86 19.48 -8.18
N GLU A 338 18.76 18.75 -8.02
CA GLU A 338 17.45 19.34 -7.71
C GLU A 338 17.44 20.02 -6.34
N LEU A 339 18.11 19.44 -5.35
CA LEU A 339 18.29 20.09 -4.05
C LEU A 339 19.06 21.40 -4.18
N LYS A 340 20.19 21.42 -4.88
CA LYS A 340 21.02 22.64 -5.09
C LYS A 340 20.21 23.79 -5.69
N LYS A 341 19.30 23.52 -6.62
CA LYS A 341 18.38 24.54 -7.18
C LYS A 341 17.45 25.15 -6.12
N ASN A 342 17.13 24.39 -5.08
CA ASN A 342 16.19 24.75 -4.01
C ASN A 342 16.87 25.20 -2.70
N VAL A 343 18.20 25.03 -2.54
CA VAL A 343 18.96 25.32 -1.30
C VAL A 343 18.68 26.72 -0.77
N ILE A 344 18.59 27.74 -1.63
CA ILE A 344 18.36 29.13 -1.20
C ILE A 344 16.99 29.29 -0.53
N ASN A 345 15.92 28.73 -1.10
CA ASN A 345 14.58 28.79 -0.51
C ASN A 345 14.46 27.96 0.77
N TRP A 346 15.20 26.86 0.86
CA TRP A 346 15.15 25.92 2.00
C TRP A 346 15.90 26.43 3.23
N VAL A 347 17.08 27.03 3.02
CA VAL A 347 17.87 27.71 4.07
C VAL A 347 17.07 28.87 4.68
N ILE A 348 16.27 29.57 3.87
CA ILE A 348 15.41 30.66 4.34
C ILE A 348 14.17 30.13 5.08
N SER A 349 13.59 29.00 4.68
CA SER A 349 12.30 28.54 5.21
C SER A 349 12.40 27.70 6.49
N TYR A 350 13.46 26.91 6.66
CA TYR A 350 13.45 25.84 7.68
C TYR A 350 14.52 25.93 8.77
N GLY A 351 15.51 26.83 8.71
CA GLY A 351 16.47 27.04 9.82
C GLY A 351 17.37 25.83 10.21
N HIS A 352 17.13 24.63 9.70
CA HIS A 352 17.82 23.38 10.02
C HIS A 352 18.89 23.02 8.95
N SER A 353 19.43 24.04 8.28
CA SER A 353 20.43 23.87 7.22
C SER A 353 21.68 23.13 7.68
N HIS A 354 22.04 23.24 8.96
CA HIS A 354 23.24 22.63 9.52
C HIS A 354 23.09 21.12 9.71
N ILE A 355 21.90 20.63 10.06
CA ILE A 355 21.65 19.18 10.24
C ILE A 355 21.64 18.49 8.86
N LEU A 356 21.02 19.10 7.86
CA LEU A 356 21.03 18.53 6.52
C LEU A 356 22.38 18.68 5.85
N GLN A 357 23.07 19.82 5.99
CA GLN A 357 24.44 19.94 5.49
C GLN A 357 25.37 18.92 6.16
N PHE A 358 25.18 18.63 7.45
CA PHE A 358 25.89 17.55 8.14
C PHE A 358 25.57 16.18 7.53
N LEU A 359 24.29 15.81 7.38
CA LEU A 359 23.88 14.54 6.76
C LEU A 359 24.41 14.44 5.31
N PHE A 360 24.38 15.52 4.54
CA PHE A 360 24.92 15.58 3.18
C PHE A 360 26.43 15.49 3.12
N ASP A 361 27.15 16.16 4.02
CA ASP A 361 28.62 16.12 4.07
C ASP A 361 29.09 14.70 4.40
N GLN A 362 28.39 13.99 5.28
CA GLN A 362 28.70 12.58 5.56
C GLN A 362 28.51 11.68 4.33
N VAL A 363 27.44 11.89 3.56
CA VAL A 363 27.19 11.12 2.32
C VAL A 363 28.17 11.46 1.21
N THR A 364 28.42 12.75 1.00
CA THR A 364 29.11 13.23 -0.21
C THR A 364 30.62 13.36 -0.05
N LYS A 365 31.13 13.66 1.16
CA LYS A 365 32.57 13.81 1.42
C LYS A 365 33.18 12.56 2.03
N HIS A 366 32.43 11.88 2.89
CA HIS A 366 32.94 10.72 3.63
C HIS A 366 32.52 9.38 3.03
N GLY A 367 31.61 9.40 2.03
CA GLY A 367 31.08 8.19 1.41
C GLY A 367 30.26 7.33 2.38
N GLU A 368 29.87 7.89 3.52
CA GLU A 368 29.10 7.17 4.53
C GLU A 368 27.63 7.14 4.14
N SER A 369 26.99 6.01 4.39
CA SER A 369 25.56 5.90 4.15
C SER A 369 24.83 6.79 5.17
N ILE A 370 23.79 7.54 4.76
CA ILE A 370 22.92 8.31 5.71
C ILE A 370 22.50 7.44 6.90
N TRP A 371 22.34 6.14 6.67
CA TRP A 371 21.96 5.10 7.62
C TRP A 371 22.94 4.95 8.77
N ARG A 372 24.26 5.00 8.48
CA ARG A 372 25.31 4.94 9.50
C ARG A 372 25.40 6.22 10.31
N VAL A 373 25.14 7.36 9.66
CA VAL A 373 25.16 8.70 10.28
C VAL A 373 23.99 8.92 11.23
N LEU A 374 22.84 8.30 10.91
CA LEU A 374 21.64 8.32 11.75
C LEU A 374 21.61 7.18 12.77
N ASP A 375 22.65 6.34 12.83
CA ASP A 375 22.76 5.18 13.73
C ASP A 375 21.62 4.15 13.53
N TRP A 376 21.19 3.98 12.27
CA TRP A 376 20.08 3.13 11.84
C TRP A 376 20.52 1.87 11.06
N GLU A 377 21.82 1.57 11.02
CA GLU A 377 22.27 0.26 10.56
C GLU A 377 21.87 -0.80 11.60
N VAL A 378 20.90 -1.62 11.23
CA VAL A 378 20.62 -2.88 11.92
C VAL A 378 21.82 -3.79 11.66
N GLU A 379 22.50 -4.23 12.72
CA GLU A 379 23.41 -5.37 12.65
C GLU A 379 22.61 -6.60 12.18
N GLU A 380 22.59 -6.83 10.87
CA GLU A 380 22.24 -8.16 10.36
C GLU A 380 23.32 -9.11 10.87
N GLY A 381 22.88 -10.03 11.73
CA GLY A 381 23.73 -11.02 12.37
C GLY A 381 24.65 -11.69 11.36
N SER A 382 25.93 -11.70 11.71
CA SER A 382 26.99 -12.41 11.01
C SER A 382 26.64 -13.89 10.85
N GLU A 383 26.27 -14.32 9.65
CA GLU A 383 26.61 -15.66 9.19
C GLU A 383 28.02 -15.62 8.60
N SER A 384 28.88 -16.43 9.20
CA SER A 384 30.31 -16.56 8.92
C SER A 384 30.60 -16.93 7.46
N CYS A 385 31.58 -16.27 6.85
CA CYS A 385 32.54 -16.91 5.94
C CYS A 385 33.80 -16.04 5.74
N TYR A 386 34.86 -16.41 6.47
CA TYR A 386 36.28 -16.29 6.12
C TYR A 386 36.73 -15.15 5.19
N ILE A 387 37.24 -14.07 5.80
CA ILE A 387 38.23 -13.19 5.17
C ILE A 387 39.58 -13.94 5.18
N ASN A 388 39.99 -14.45 4.02
CA ASN A 388 41.40 -14.75 3.77
C ASN A 388 42.10 -13.45 3.33
N ASN A 389 42.65 -12.72 4.30
CA ASN A 389 43.61 -11.67 4.00
C ASN A 389 44.93 -12.33 3.61
N LEU A 390 45.22 -12.31 2.32
CA LEU A 390 46.57 -12.48 1.80
C LEU A 390 47.41 -11.29 2.30
N THR A 391 48.39 -11.61 3.14
CA THR A 391 49.75 -11.06 3.25
C THR A 391 50.12 -10.79 4.70
N GLU A 392 50.41 -11.85 5.45
CA GLU A 392 51.32 -11.81 6.60
C GLU A 392 51.74 -13.25 6.97
N GLN A 393 52.43 -13.91 6.02
CA GLN A 393 53.54 -14.77 6.42
C GLN A 393 54.76 -13.85 6.43
N LEU A 394 55.35 -13.62 7.60
CA LEU A 394 56.80 -13.52 7.79
C LEU A 394 57.10 -13.32 9.29
N GLN A 395 57.92 -14.24 9.80
CA GLN A 395 58.84 -14.16 10.94
C GLN A 395 58.43 -14.80 12.29
N VAL A 396 59.01 -16.01 12.41
CA VAL A 396 59.44 -16.81 13.57
C VAL A 396 58.40 -17.67 14.28
#